data_AF-A0A7G2MHZ3-F1
#
_entry.id   AF-A0A7G2MHZ3-F1
#
_cell.length_a   1.000
_cell.length_b   1.000
_cell.length_c   1.000
_cell.angle_alpha   90.00
_cell.angle_beta   90.00
_cell.angle_gamma   90.00
#
_symmetry.space_group_name_H-M   'P 1'
#
loop_
_entity.id
_entity.type
_entity.pdbx_description
1 polymer ?
#
loop_
_entity_poly.entity_id
_entity_poly.type
_entity_poly.pdbx_seq_one_letter_code
_entity_poly.pdbx_strand_id
1 'polypeptide(L)'
;MLIMLYVMQACYDDNSSLADQPIIEVGINSGTRDSIDIYFNDTLKINPELEISRSTELTYQWSMGVFKADSTTVYKEISTEKDLKYIVRELGHFHLRQVVTSEDGSTIRYYHVFVNSPFEEGFTILGRRPDGKGSLAFMKTLTKNEEASGMRPEFIQNAFVFANEGKELYLDPVDCDKVEQSLYILHGEGQKLVQIDAKTFKVLMEYDFRYYDANFIPTRLMCYDGRFSREFYVPSKNGGVAQVQTVEQYIFPYPDLPKEKGIIYTDANDRPSYFSSCSKVYIGSTPGKERNVVCFSGANADREITMRNCYDYFENRYVMHIFQNEETDGNNVYVINKDGGQLKVTGIHRMMYNFNEGTAPWVLFERVLDRPEIITEATRFLVNDYYTCVFFSHKNEVYKWFYTQLNLPATPFITLPEGEEIRCLNHYQRNRGDEDYQDYSVQKEVYVASYNPNRAGEYKGSLYVYNADTGELVNKYEGISHEPVAMFYKIK
;
A
#
# COMPACT_ATOMS: atom_id res chain seq x y z
N MET A 1 -12.10 8.33 -107.20
CA MET A 1 -11.63 7.01 -106.73
C MET A 1 -11.89 6.96 -105.24
N LEU A 2 -12.74 6.03 -104.84
CA LEU A 2 -13.29 5.80 -103.51
C LEU A 2 -12.25 5.04 -102.66
N ILE A 3 -11.99 5.44 -101.41
CA ILE A 3 -11.42 4.53 -100.40
C ILE A 3 -12.19 4.70 -99.10
N MET A 4 -12.88 3.62 -98.75
CA MET A 4 -13.71 3.37 -97.58
C MET A 4 -12.81 3.19 -96.35
N LEU A 5 -13.07 3.92 -95.25
CA LEU A 5 -12.46 3.63 -93.94
C LEU A 5 -13.46 2.79 -93.12
N TYR A 6 -13.13 1.53 -92.89
CA TYR A 6 -13.87 0.64 -92.00
C TYR A 6 -13.46 0.90 -90.55
N VAL A 7 -14.42 1.25 -89.72
CA VAL A 7 -14.30 1.32 -88.26
C VAL A 7 -14.43 -0.11 -87.74
N MET A 8 -13.37 -0.64 -87.10
CA MET A 8 -13.51 -1.83 -86.27
C MET A 8 -13.75 -1.39 -84.82
N GLN A 9 -14.95 -1.67 -84.33
CA GLN A 9 -15.23 -1.76 -82.90
C GLN A 9 -14.57 -3.02 -82.35
N ALA A 10 -13.82 -2.87 -81.27
CA ALA A 10 -13.56 -3.96 -80.34
C ALA A 10 -14.48 -3.74 -79.13
N CYS A 11 -15.60 -4.45 -79.11
CA CYS A 11 -16.34 -4.67 -77.88
C CYS A 11 -15.51 -5.61 -77.01
N TYR A 12 -14.99 -5.13 -75.90
CA TYR A 12 -14.54 -6.00 -74.82
C TYR A 12 -15.82 -6.57 -74.18
N ASP A 13 -16.02 -7.88 -74.25
CA ASP A 13 -17.02 -8.57 -73.43
C ASP A 13 -16.56 -8.45 -71.97
N ASP A 14 -17.25 -7.58 -71.22
CA ASP A 14 -17.21 -7.56 -69.76
C ASP A 14 -17.96 -8.80 -69.26
N ASN A 15 -17.21 -9.83 -68.89
CA ASN A 15 -17.72 -11.07 -68.35
C ASN A 15 -17.86 -11.01 -66.82
N SER A 16 -18.11 -9.82 -66.24
CA SER A 16 -18.56 -9.72 -64.87
C SER A 16 -20.05 -10.06 -64.81
N SER A 17 -20.38 -11.17 -64.15
CA SER A 17 -21.76 -11.36 -63.68
C SER A 17 -22.03 -10.23 -62.69
N LEU A 18 -22.95 -9.32 -63.03
CA LEU A 18 -23.51 -8.38 -62.07
C LEU A 18 -24.00 -9.17 -60.84
N ALA A 19 -23.79 -8.60 -59.66
CA ALA A 19 -24.23 -9.19 -58.39
C ALA A 19 -25.77 -9.18 -58.31
N ASP A 20 -26.41 -10.19 -58.91
CA ASP A 20 -27.87 -10.33 -58.96
C ASP A 20 -28.46 -10.92 -57.67
N GLN A 21 -27.62 -11.33 -56.72
CA GLN A 21 -28.03 -11.82 -55.40
C GLN A 21 -28.04 -10.66 -54.39
N PRO A 22 -29.11 -10.48 -53.60
CA PRO A 22 -29.14 -9.49 -52.53
C PRO A 22 -28.02 -9.75 -51.51
N ILE A 23 -27.28 -8.69 -51.16
CA ILE A 23 -26.22 -8.72 -50.13
C ILE A 23 -26.83 -9.10 -48.78
N ILE A 24 -26.18 -9.98 -48.03
CA ILE A 24 -26.56 -10.25 -46.64
C ILE A 24 -26.22 -9.03 -45.78
N GLU A 25 -27.25 -8.41 -45.23
CA GLU A 25 -27.11 -7.30 -44.30
C GLU A 25 -27.06 -7.86 -42.88
N VAL A 26 -26.01 -7.47 -42.15
CA VAL A 26 -25.84 -7.81 -40.73
C VAL A 26 -25.85 -6.52 -39.92
N GLY A 27 -26.91 -6.32 -39.13
CA GLY A 27 -27.02 -5.26 -38.12
C GLY A 27 -26.53 -5.73 -36.76
N ILE A 28 -25.75 -4.90 -36.07
CA ILE A 28 -25.28 -5.18 -34.70
C ILE A 28 -26.07 -4.33 -33.71
N ASN A 29 -27.12 -4.91 -33.13
CA ASN A 29 -27.93 -4.30 -32.08
C ASN A 29 -27.43 -4.79 -30.72
N SER A 30 -26.47 -4.09 -30.14
CA SER A 30 -26.06 -4.32 -28.77
C SER A 30 -26.89 -3.42 -27.85
N GLY A 31 -27.60 -4.01 -26.88
CA GLY A 31 -28.21 -3.28 -25.75
C GLY A 31 -27.17 -2.60 -24.83
N THR A 32 -25.87 -2.87 -25.06
CA THR A 32 -24.75 -2.22 -24.39
C THR A 32 -24.54 -0.81 -24.92
N ARG A 33 -24.26 0.13 -24.01
CA ARG A 33 -23.87 1.50 -24.34
C ARG A 33 -22.52 1.51 -25.07
N ASP A 34 -22.30 2.52 -25.90
CA ASP A 34 -21.04 2.67 -26.64
C ASP A 34 -19.87 3.08 -25.72
N SER A 35 -20.15 3.47 -24.48
CA SER A 35 -19.16 3.72 -23.42
C SER A 35 -19.35 2.72 -22.29
N ILE A 36 -18.27 2.05 -21.90
CA ILE A 36 -18.24 1.01 -20.87
C ILE A 36 -17.19 1.38 -19.83
N ASP A 37 -17.62 1.59 -18.59
CA ASP A 37 -16.73 1.69 -17.43
C ASP A 37 -16.58 0.31 -16.79
N ILE A 38 -15.33 -0.10 -16.56
CA ILE A 38 -15.00 -1.41 -15.98
C ILE A 38 -13.76 -1.27 -15.09
N TYR A 39 -13.61 -2.09 -14.05
CA TYR A 39 -12.39 -2.09 -13.25
C TYR A 39 -11.32 -3.00 -13.85
N PHE A 40 -10.06 -2.65 -13.58
CA PHE A 40 -8.93 -3.53 -13.82
C PHE A 40 -9.20 -4.92 -13.23
N ASN A 41 -8.91 -5.93 -14.04
CA ASN A 41 -9.04 -7.35 -13.73
C ASN A 41 -10.49 -7.88 -13.62
N ASP A 42 -11.49 -7.06 -13.96
CA ASP A 42 -12.85 -7.54 -14.21
C ASP A 42 -12.99 -8.17 -15.60
N THR A 43 -14.09 -8.89 -15.78
CA THR A 43 -14.44 -9.51 -17.07
C THR A 43 -15.37 -8.61 -17.87
N LEU A 44 -14.87 -8.06 -18.97
CA LEU A 44 -15.65 -7.40 -20.00
C LEU A 44 -16.51 -8.43 -20.74
N LYS A 45 -17.83 -8.25 -20.67
CA LYS A 45 -18.82 -9.14 -21.29
C LYS A 45 -19.72 -8.35 -22.24
N ILE A 46 -19.85 -8.83 -23.48
CA ILE A 46 -20.78 -8.28 -24.46
C ILE A 46 -21.43 -9.45 -25.19
N ASN A 47 -22.76 -9.54 -25.12
CA ASN A 47 -23.57 -10.52 -25.82
C ASN A 47 -24.34 -9.78 -26.92
N PRO A 48 -23.82 -9.72 -28.15
CA PRO A 48 -24.43 -8.94 -29.22
C PRO A 48 -25.72 -9.61 -29.74
N GLU A 49 -26.78 -8.82 -29.90
CA GLU A 49 -27.93 -9.23 -30.70
C GLU A 49 -27.69 -8.80 -32.15
N LEU A 50 -28.00 -9.71 -33.08
CA LEU A 50 -27.72 -9.53 -34.50
C LEU A 50 -29.03 -9.57 -35.28
N GLU A 51 -29.19 -8.63 -36.19
CA GLU A 51 -30.25 -8.63 -37.19
C GLU A 51 -29.64 -9.08 -38.51
N ILE A 52 -30.11 -10.20 -39.05
CA ILE A 52 -29.52 -10.83 -40.24
C ILE A 52 -30.62 -10.95 -41.29
N SER A 53 -30.44 -10.31 -42.46
CA SER A 53 -31.46 -10.30 -43.51
C SER A 53 -31.71 -11.68 -44.14
N ARG A 54 -30.68 -12.55 -44.14
CA ARG A 54 -30.74 -13.94 -44.62
C ARG A 54 -29.80 -14.82 -43.81
N SER A 55 -30.25 -16.01 -43.41
CA SER A 55 -29.42 -16.98 -42.68
C SER A 55 -28.14 -17.31 -43.45
N THR A 56 -27.00 -17.19 -42.76
CA THR A 56 -25.66 -17.46 -43.27
C THR A 56 -24.75 -17.86 -42.10
N GLU A 57 -23.59 -18.43 -42.42
CA GLU A 57 -22.53 -18.62 -41.42
C GLU A 57 -21.82 -17.28 -41.18
N LEU A 58 -21.61 -16.96 -39.91
CA LEU A 58 -20.95 -15.72 -39.49
C LEU A 58 -19.67 -16.04 -38.75
N THR A 59 -18.65 -15.23 -38.99
CA THR A 59 -17.43 -15.22 -38.18
C THR A 59 -17.34 -13.94 -37.37
N TYR A 60 -16.69 -14.03 -36.21
CA TYR A 60 -16.62 -12.96 -35.23
C TYR A 60 -15.18 -12.64 -34.91
N GLN A 61 -14.89 -11.35 -34.75
CA GLN A 61 -13.61 -10.90 -34.26
C GLN A 61 -13.80 -9.74 -33.29
N TRP A 62 -13.21 -9.90 -32.11
CA TRP A 62 -13.08 -8.83 -31.13
C TRP A 62 -11.62 -8.41 -31.08
N SER A 63 -11.38 -7.11 -31.22
CA SER A 63 -10.04 -6.54 -31.07
C SER A 63 -10.08 -5.31 -30.18
N MET A 64 -9.06 -5.13 -29.35
CA MET A 64 -8.95 -3.98 -28.45
C MET A 64 -7.60 -3.31 -28.59
N GLY A 65 -7.57 -1.98 -28.49
CA GLY A 65 -6.36 -1.18 -28.57
C GLY A 65 -6.49 0.10 -27.75
N VAL A 66 -5.36 0.67 -27.32
CA VAL A 66 -5.34 1.95 -26.60
C VAL A 66 -5.93 3.03 -27.51
N PHE A 67 -6.94 3.74 -27.02
CA PHE A 67 -7.64 4.75 -27.81
C PHE A 67 -6.70 5.89 -28.18
N LYS A 68 -6.73 6.27 -29.46
CA LYS A 68 -6.08 7.47 -29.98
C LYS A 68 -7.06 8.26 -30.84
N ALA A 69 -7.19 9.55 -30.54
CA ALA A 69 -8.11 10.45 -31.25
C ALA A 69 -7.78 10.64 -32.74
N ASP A 70 -6.52 10.43 -33.13
CA ASP A 70 -6.04 10.52 -34.52
C ASP A 70 -6.35 9.28 -35.37
N SER A 71 -7.16 8.34 -34.85
CA SER A 71 -7.53 7.08 -35.51
C SER A 71 -6.36 6.11 -35.76
N THR A 72 -5.20 6.31 -35.13
CA THR A 72 -4.03 5.39 -35.23
C THR A 72 -4.04 4.28 -34.17
N THR A 73 -5.21 3.90 -33.68
CA THR A 73 -5.37 2.83 -32.68
C THR A 73 -4.85 1.51 -33.26
N VAL A 74 -3.86 0.92 -32.59
CA VAL A 74 -3.34 -0.41 -32.94
C VAL A 74 -4.16 -1.45 -32.17
N TYR A 75 -4.88 -2.28 -32.89
CA TYR A 75 -5.73 -3.31 -32.31
C TYR A 75 -5.00 -4.64 -32.16
N LYS A 76 -5.20 -5.29 -31.02
CA LYS A 76 -4.86 -6.69 -30.80
C LYS A 76 -6.14 -7.51 -30.72
N GLU A 77 -6.18 -8.64 -31.40
CA GLU A 77 -7.30 -9.59 -31.27
C GLU A 77 -7.36 -10.16 -29.86
N ILE A 78 -8.56 -10.21 -29.30
CA ILE A 78 -8.82 -10.68 -27.94
C ILE A 78 -9.83 -11.84 -27.88
N SER A 79 -10.62 -12.04 -28.94
CA SER A 79 -11.57 -13.17 -29.04
C SER A 79 -12.06 -13.33 -30.48
N THR A 80 -12.43 -14.56 -30.86
CA THR A 80 -13.14 -14.91 -32.11
C THR A 80 -14.54 -15.47 -31.85
N GLU A 81 -15.01 -15.43 -30.60
CA GLU A 81 -16.33 -15.89 -30.21
C GLU A 81 -17.41 -14.84 -30.50
N LYS A 82 -18.65 -15.27 -30.74
CA LYS A 82 -19.80 -14.36 -30.86
C LYS A 82 -19.94 -13.47 -29.63
N ASP A 83 -19.96 -14.10 -28.46
CA ASP A 83 -20.09 -13.44 -27.16
C ASP A 83 -18.69 -13.12 -26.62
N LEU A 84 -18.45 -11.85 -26.30
CA LEU A 84 -17.19 -11.44 -25.70
C LEU A 84 -17.16 -11.82 -24.22
N LYS A 85 -16.07 -12.46 -23.81
CA LYS A 85 -15.68 -12.62 -22.40
C LYS A 85 -14.17 -12.41 -22.29
N TYR A 86 -13.74 -11.23 -21.84
CA TYR A 86 -12.33 -10.85 -21.79
C TYR A 86 -11.97 -10.20 -20.45
N ILE A 87 -10.88 -10.64 -19.83
CA ILE A 87 -10.39 -10.03 -18.57
C ILE A 87 -9.48 -8.84 -18.93
N VAL A 88 -9.84 -7.64 -18.48
CA VAL A 88 -9.05 -6.43 -18.75
C VAL A 88 -7.85 -6.34 -17.83
N ARG A 89 -6.65 -6.14 -18.37
CA ARG A 89 -5.37 -6.23 -17.62
C ARG A 89 -4.52 -4.97 -17.67
N GLU A 90 -5.05 -3.91 -18.27
CA GLU A 90 -4.35 -2.63 -18.45
C GLU A 90 -5.32 -1.50 -18.12
N LEU A 91 -4.85 -0.50 -17.36
CA LEU A 91 -5.61 0.71 -17.08
C LEU A 91 -5.63 1.64 -18.29
N GLY A 92 -6.69 2.44 -18.41
CA GLY A 92 -6.76 3.51 -19.38
C GLY A 92 -8.00 3.46 -20.28
N HIS A 93 -7.92 4.19 -21.38
CA HIS A 93 -9.00 4.31 -22.36
C HIS A 93 -8.68 3.48 -23.59
N PHE A 94 -9.55 2.53 -23.89
CA PHE A 94 -9.42 1.60 -25.01
C PHE A 94 -10.55 1.77 -26.00
N HIS A 95 -10.23 1.46 -27.25
CA HIS A 95 -11.21 1.27 -28.30
C HIS A 95 -11.37 -0.23 -28.55
N LEU A 96 -12.59 -0.72 -28.37
CA LEU A 96 -12.98 -2.10 -28.66
C LEU A 96 -13.70 -2.12 -30.00
N ARG A 97 -13.25 -3.01 -30.88
CA ARG A 97 -13.81 -3.22 -32.21
C ARG A 97 -14.42 -4.62 -32.27
N GLN A 98 -15.70 -4.68 -32.61
CA GLN A 98 -16.41 -5.88 -32.99
C GLN A 98 -16.51 -5.94 -34.52
N VAL A 99 -16.08 -7.03 -35.12
CA VAL A 99 -16.28 -7.31 -36.55
C VAL A 99 -17.13 -8.57 -36.66
N VAL A 100 -18.19 -8.49 -37.46
CA VAL A 100 -19.03 -9.63 -37.83
C VAL A 100 -18.98 -9.77 -39.33
N THR A 101 -18.54 -10.94 -39.81
CA THR A 101 -18.29 -11.16 -41.25
C THR A 101 -19.20 -12.27 -41.76
N SER A 102 -19.88 -11.99 -42.87
CA SER A 102 -20.65 -12.92 -43.70
C SER A 102 -19.89 -13.21 -45.01
N GLU A 103 -20.44 -14.07 -45.87
CA GLU A 103 -19.91 -14.32 -47.21
C GLU A 103 -19.82 -13.05 -48.09
N ASP A 104 -20.70 -12.07 -47.87
CA ASP A 104 -20.81 -10.88 -48.73
C ASP A 104 -20.06 -9.66 -48.19
N GLY A 105 -19.64 -9.68 -46.91
CA GLY A 105 -18.98 -8.52 -46.30
C GLY A 105 -18.92 -8.53 -44.78
N SER A 106 -18.41 -7.44 -44.22
CA SER A 106 -18.22 -7.27 -42.76
C SER A 106 -18.92 -6.03 -42.22
N THR A 107 -19.59 -6.18 -41.09
CA THR A 107 -20.12 -5.07 -40.28
C THR A 107 -19.22 -4.84 -39.07
N ILE A 108 -18.94 -3.58 -38.77
CA ILE A 108 -18.06 -3.19 -37.66
C ILE A 108 -18.82 -2.32 -36.67
N ARG A 109 -18.68 -2.62 -35.38
CA ARG A 109 -19.13 -1.76 -34.27
C ARG A 109 -17.97 -1.43 -33.34
N TYR A 110 -18.00 -0.22 -32.79
CA TYR A 110 -16.98 0.30 -31.90
C TYR A 110 -17.55 0.63 -30.52
N TYR A 111 -16.73 0.45 -29.49
CA TYR A 111 -17.01 0.83 -28.12
C TYR A 111 -15.80 1.53 -27.50
N HIS A 112 -16.05 2.49 -26.61
CA HIS A 112 -15.06 3.05 -25.70
C HIS A 112 -15.09 2.29 -24.39
N VAL A 113 -13.94 1.77 -23.96
CA VAL A 113 -13.80 1.04 -22.69
C VAL A 113 -12.86 1.83 -21.78
N PHE A 114 -13.36 2.28 -20.64
CA PHE A 114 -12.60 2.98 -19.61
C PHE A 114 -12.29 1.98 -18.50
N VAL A 115 -11.02 1.55 -18.43
CA VAL A 115 -10.55 0.61 -17.42
C VAL A 115 -9.99 1.39 -16.23
N ASN A 116 -10.72 1.37 -15.13
CA ASN A 116 -10.45 2.12 -13.91
C ASN A 116 -9.74 1.26 -12.87
N SER A 117 -8.98 1.90 -11.97
CA SER A 117 -8.33 1.18 -10.88
C SER A 117 -9.32 0.92 -9.72
N PRO A 118 -9.40 -0.33 -9.21
CA PRO A 118 -10.13 -0.62 -7.98
C PRO A 118 -9.32 -0.24 -6.72
N PHE A 119 -8.07 0.20 -6.89
CA PHE A 119 -7.11 0.43 -5.81
C PHE A 119 -6.68 1.89 -5.67
N GLU A 120 -7.45 2.87 -6.19
CA GLU A 120 -7.07 4.29 -6.18
C GLU A 120 -6.85 4.87 -4.77
N GLU A 121 -7.87 4.81 -3.90
CA GLU A 121 -7.81 5.34 -2.53
C GLU A 121 -8.62 4.43 -1.59
N GLY A 122 -8.14 4.23 -0.36
CA GLY A 122 -8.90 3.51 0.66
C GLY A 122 -8.06 2.67 1.63
N PHE A 123 -8.72 1.86 2.44
CA PHE A 123 -8.07 1.10 3.50
C PHE A 123 -7.25 -0.06 2.93
N THR A 124 -5.99 -0.15 3.35
CA THR A 124 -5.06 -1.23 2.98
C THR A 124 -4.65 -1.99 4.24
N ILE A 125 -4.79 -3.31 4.22
CA ILE A 125 -4.41 -4.18 5.35
C ILE A 125 -3.52 -5.30 4.83
N LEU A 126 -2.27 -5.33 5.32
CA LEU A 126 -1.39 -6.50 5.21
C LEU A 126 -1.76 -7.48 6.32
N GLY A 127 -2.13 -8.70 5.96
CA GLY A 127 -2.50 -9.75 6.91
C GLY A 127 -1.62 -10.99 6.82
N ARG A 128 -1.46 -11.69 7.94
CA ARG A 128 -0.80 -13.00 8.04
C ARG A 128 -1.84 -14.11 7.95
N ARG A 129 -1.71 -14.96 6.93
CA ARG A 129 -2.50 -16.16 6.72
C ARG A 129 -2.14 -17.26 7.73
N PRO A 130 -3.02 -18.27 7.94
CA PRO A 130 -2.72 -19.41 8.79
C PRO A 130 -1.48 -20.22 8.39
N ASP A 131 -1.11 -20.21 7.10
CA ASP A 131 0.11 -20.85 6.59
C ASP A 131 1.37 -19.98 6.77
N GLY A 132 1.26 -18.83 7.44
CA GLY A 132 2.34 -17.89 7.70
C GLY A 132 2.62 -16.92 6.56
N LYS A 133 1.99 -17.05 5.38
CA LYS A 133 2.19 -16.15 4.25
C LYS A 133 1.45 -14.82 4.41
N GLY A 134 1.91 -13.80 3.68
CA GLY A 134 1.19 -12.54 3.54
C GLY A 134 -0.10 -12.66 2.74
N SER A 135 -1.02 -11.76 3.01
CA SER A 135 -2.21 -11.47 2.20
C SER A 135 -2.48 -9.97 2.25
N LEU A 136 -3.11 -9.44 1.21
CA LEU A 136 -3.45 -8.03 1.14
C LEU A 136 -4.97 -7.91 1.01
N ALA A 137 -5.60 -7.13 1.88
CA ALA A 137 -7.00 -6.77 1.76
C ALA A 137 -7.10 -5.27 1.49
N PHE A 138 -8.00 -4.88 0.59
CA PHE A 138 -8.19 -3.48 0.22
C PHE A 138 -9.66 -3.13 0.11
N MET A 139 -10.07 -2.00 0.69
CA MET A 139 -11.41 -1.45 0.50
C MET A 139 -11.30 -0.06 -0.11
N LYS A 140 -11.93 0.12 -1.26
CA LYS A 140 -11.92 1.37 -2.00
C LYS A 140 -12.82 2.42 -1.34
N THR A 141 -12.35 3.66 -1.32
CA THR A 141 -13.19 4.84 -1.10
C THR A 141 -13.97 5.13 -2.38
N LEU A 142 -15.30 5.03 -2.29
CA LEU A 142 -16.18 5.23 -3.43
C LEU A 142 -16.24 6.71 -3.82
N THR A 143 -16.37 6.96 -5.11
CA THR A 143 -16.69 8.29 -5.63
C THR A 143 -18.19 8.55 -5.46
N LYS A 144 -18.59 9.83 -5.45
CA LYS A 144 -20.01 10.21 -5.36
C LYS A 144 -20.88 9.57 -6.44
N ASN A 145 -20.32 9.35 -7.64
CA ASN A 145 -21.04 8.71 -8.73
C ASN A 145 -21.24 7.20 -8.50
N GLU A 146 -20.24 6.52 -7.94
CA GLU A 146 -20.33 5.11 -7.58
C GLU A 146 -21.38 4.91 -6.46
N GLU A 147 -21.35 5.77 -5.44
CA GLU A 147 -22.36 5.77 -4.37
C GLU A 147 -23.77 6.06 -4.92
N ALA A 148 -23.91 7.06 -5.79
CA ALA A 148 -25.19 7.39 -6.42
C ALA A 148 -25.73 6.26 -7.32
N SER A 149 -24.86 5.40 -7.83
CA SER A 149 -25.23 4.19 -8.57
C SER A 149 -25.63 3.01 -7.67
N GLY A 150 -25.53 3.18 -6.34
CA GLY A 150 -25.90 2.17 -5.33
C GLY A 150 -24.76 1.23 -4.93
N MET A 151 -23.52 1.49 -5.35
CA MET A 151 -22.35 0.71 -4.89
C MET A 151 -22.14 0.90 -3.39
N ARG A 152 -21.61 -0.14 -2.75
CA ARG A 152 -21.26 -0.14 -1.33
C ARG A 152 -19.78 -0.45 -1.15
N PRO A 153 -19.10 0.15 -0.15
CA PRO A 153 -17.72 -0.20 0.14
C PRO A 153 -17.60 -1.67 0.53
N GLU A 154 -16.73 -2.39 -0.16
CA GLU A 154 -16.44 -3.80 0.12
C GLU A 154 -14.93 -4.04 0.07
N PHE A 155 -14.46 -4.93 0.93
CA PHE A 155 -13.07 -5.37 0.89
C PHE A 155 -12.87 -6.40 -0.22
N ILE A 156 -11.89 -6.14 -1.08
CA ILE A 156 -11.29 -7.14 -1.94
C ILE A 156 -10.25 -7.89 -1.10
N GLN A 157 -10.60 -9.10 -0.65
CA GLN A 157 -9.64 -9.98 0.02
C GLN A 157 -8.65 -10.58 -0.99
N ASN A 158 -7.44 -10.86 -0.52
CA ASN A 158 -6.35 -11.37 -1.35
C ASN A 158 -6.11 -10.53 -2.61
N ALA A 159 -6.20 -9.19 -2.49
CA ALA A 159 -6.05 -8.22 -3.57
C ALA A 159 -4.73 -8.39 -4.35
N PHE A 160 -3.65 -8.81 -3.68
CA PHE A 160 -2.39 -9.14 -4.35
C PHE A 160 -2.52 -10.34 -5.31
N VAL A 161 -3.15 -11.43 -4.85
CA VAL A 161 -3.38 -12.65 -5.65
C VAL A 161 -4.29 -12.35 -6.83
N PHE A 162 -5.34 -11.56 -6.58
CA PHE A 162 -6.25 -11.05 -7.60
C PHE A 162 -5.47 -10.32 -8.70
N ALA A 163 -4.64 -9.34 -8.33
CA ALA A 163 -3.87 -8.53 -9.28
C ALA A 163 -2.77 -9.29 -10.03
N ASN A 164 -2.19 -10.33 -9.42
CA ASN A 164 -0.98 -11.01 -9.90
C ASN A 164 -1.23 -12.47 -10.32
N GLU A 165 -2.39 -12.76 -10.91
CA GLU A 165 -2.67 -14.02 -11.61
C GLU A 165 -2.44 -15.27 -10.73
N GLY A 166 -2.84 -15.20 -9.47
CA GLY A 166 -2.69 -16.31 -8.53
C GLY A 166 -1.38 -16.35 -7.76
N LYS A 167 -0.42 -15.45 -8.07
CA LYS A 167 0.82 -15.34 -7.30
C LYS A 167 0.53 -14.93 -5.85
N GLU A 168 1.17 -15.62 -4.91
CA GLU A 168 1.02 -15.36 -3.48
C GLU A 168 2.18 -14.53 -2.92
N LEU A 169 1.94 -13.85 -1.80
CA LEU A 169 2.98 -13.20 -0.99
C LEU A 169 3.77 -14.22 -0.18
N TYR A 170 4.91 -13.78 0.38
CA TYR A 170 5.87 -14.63 1.07
C TYR A 170 5.54 -14.86 2.55
N LEU A 171 6.28 -15.77 3.18
CA LEU A 171 6.20 -16.07 4.61
C LEU A 171 6.57 -14.84 5.46
N ASP A 172 5.97 -14.79 6.65
CA ASP A 172 6.25 -13.81 7.69
C ASP A 172 6.12 -12.37 7.18
N PRO A 173 4.90 -11.91 6.84
CA PRO A 173 4.67 -10.50 6.56
C PRO A 173 5.04 -9.66 7.79
N VAL A 174 5.76 -8.57 7.56
CA VAL A 174 6.34 -7.71 8.61
C VAL A 174 5.73 -6.30 8.56
N ASP A 175 5.73 -5.68 7.39
CA ASP A 175 5.34 -4.28 7.26
C ASP A 175 4.87 -3.95 5.84
N CYS A 176 4.10 -2.89 5.68
CA CYS A 176 3.71 -2.36 4.38
C CYS A 176 3.49 -0.85 4.44
N ASP A 177 4.08 -0.15 3.47
CA ASP A 177 3.92 1.30 3.36
C ASP A 177 3.83 1.75 1.89
N LYS A 178 3.24 2.92 1.68
CA LYS A 178 3.15 3.58 0.37
C LYS A 178 4.22 4.66 0.25
N VAL A 179 4.97 4.60 -0.84
CA VAL A 179 5.89 5.67 -1.24
C VAL A 179 5.61 6.01 -2.69
N GLU A 180 5.25 7.27 -2.94
CA GLU A 180 4.84 7.76 -4.27
C GLU A 180 3.77 6.86 -4.91
N GLN A 181 4.07 6.26 -6.07
CA GLN A 181 3.17 5.43 -6.87
C GLN A 181 3.30 3.93 -6.56
N SER A 182 4.00 3.56 -5.48
CA SER A 182 4.25 2.17 -5.14
C SER A 182 3.87 1.85 -3.69
N LEU A 183 3.50 0.59 -3.49
CA LEU A 183 3.45 -0.04 -2.17
C LEU A 183 4.65 -0.97 -2.03
N TYR A 184 5.26 -0.94 -0.86
CA TYR A 184 6.38 -1.82 -0.50
C TYR A 184 5.93 -2.75 0.62
N ILE A 185 6.06 -4.06 0.41
CA ILE A 185 5.60 -5.10 1.33
C ILE A 185 6.80 -5.91 1.80
N LEU A 186 7.11 -5.84 3.09
CA LEU A 186 8.27 -6.48 3.68
C LEU A 186 7.92 -7.85 4.28
N HIS A 187 8.79 -8.82 4.04
CA HIS A 187 8.70 -10.19 4.53
C HIS A 187 9.98 -10.61 5.25
N GLY A 188 9.83 -11.10 6.48
CA GLY A 188 10.90 -11.51 7.39
C GLY A 188 11.51 -12.84 6.97
N GLU A 189 10.92 -13.96 7.37
CA GLU A 189 11.35 -15.31 6.94
C GLU A 189 11.33 -15.50 5.42
N GLY A 190 10.43 -14.82 4.72
CA GLY A 190 10.46 -14.74 3.26
C GLY A 190 11.73 -14.08 2.71
N GLN A 191 12.38 -13.19 3.48
CA GLN A 191 13.55 -12.39 3.13
C GLN A 191 13.35 -11.58 1.84
N LYS A 192 12.17 -10.96 1.71
CA LYS A 192 11.73 -10.26 0.51
C LYS A 192 11.20 -8.87 0.83
N LEU A 193 11.49 -7.90 -0.03
CA LEU A 193 10.70 -6.68 -0.16
C LEU A 193 10.03 -6.72 -1.53
N VAL A 194 8.70 -6.66 -1.57
CA VAL A 194 7.92 -6.69 -2.82
C VAL A 194 7.43 -5.27 -3.10
N GLN A 195 7.82 -4.72 -4.24
CA GLN A 195 7.30 -3.45 -4.75
C GLN A 195 6.15 -3.74 -5.71
N ILE A 196 5.00 -3.15 -5.46
CA ILE A 196 3.82 -3.22 -6.34
C ILE A 196 3.37 -1.82 -6.73
N ASP A 197 2.77 -1.70 -7.92
CA ASP A 197 2.13 -0.46 -8.37
C ASP A 197 0.90 -0.15 -7.51
N ALA A 198 0.79 1.08 -7.00
CA ALA A 198 -0.27 1.43 -6.06
C ALA A 198 -1.69 1.46 -6.67
N LYS A 199 -1.82 1.49 -8.01
CA LYS A 199 -3.11 1.54 -8.72
C LYS A 199 -3.57 0.18 -9.23
N THR A 200 -2.66 -0.75 -9.47
CA THR A 200 -3.00 -2.06 -10.03
C THR A 200 -2.66 -3.21 -9.08
N PHE A 201 -1.82 -2.94 -8.08
CA PHE A 201 -1.20 -3.92 -7.19
C PHE A 201 -0.36 -4.97 -7.92
N LYS A 202 -0.03 -4.74 -9.20
CA LYS A 202 0.87 -5.61 -9.95
C LYS A 202 2.30 -5.45 -9.43
N VAL A 203 3.01 -6.58 -9.34
CA VAL A 203 4.43 -6.59 -8.99
C VAL A 203 5.22 -5.80 -10.02
N LEU A 204 5.99 -4.84 -9.53
CA LEU A 204 6.99 -4.09 -10.28
C LEU A 204 8.38 -4.69 -10.07
N MET A 205 8.69 -5.00 -8.81
CA MET A 205 10.02 -5.47 -8.41
C MET A 205 9.97 -6.34 -7.16
N GLU A 206 10.96 -7.20 -7.02
CA GLU A 206 11.25 -7.92 -5.78
C GLU A 206 12.72 -7.81 -5.43
N TYR A 207 12.98 -7.43 -4.19
CA TYR A 207 14.31 -7.42 -3.59
C TYR A 207 14.46 -8.69 -2.74
N ASP A 208 15.52 -9.46 -2.96
CA ASP A 208 15.83 -10.66 -2.20
C ASP A 208 17.03 -10.39 -1.28
N PHE A 209 16.77 -10.32 0.03
CA PHE A 209 17.81 -10.02 1.01
C PHE A 209 18.86 -11.13 1.10
N ARG A 210 18.60 -12.34 0.60
CA ARG A 210 19.59 -13.44 0.59
C ARG A 210 20.79 -13.17 -0.31
N TYR A 211 20.65 -12.31 -1.31
CA TYR A 211 21.78 -11.87 -2.14
C TYR A 211 22.68 -10.87 -1.41
N TYR A 212 22.14 -10.16 -0.41
CA TYR A 212 22.90 -9.27 0.46
C TYR A 212 23.54 -10.06 1.61
N ASP A 213 22.74 -10.79 2.38
CA ASP A 213 23.18 -11.69 3.44
C ASP A 213 22.14 -12.80 3.63
N ALA A 214 22.56 -14.06 3.48
CA ALA A 214 21.69 -15.22 3.60
C ALA A 214 21.00 -15.34 4.96
N ASN A 215 21.59 -14.80 6.02
CA ASN A 215 21.03 -14.81 7.38
C ASN A 215 20.20 -13.55 7.68
N PHE A 216 20.04 -12.62 6.74
CA PHE A 216 19.32 -11.38 6.96
C PHE A 216 17.82 -11.60 6.98
N ILE A 217 17.20 -11.54 8.16
CA ILE A 217 15.76 -11.66 8.36
C ILE A 217 15.18 -10.29 8.72
N PRO A 218 14.50 -9.58 7.79
CA PRO A 218 13.97 -8.23 8.01
C PRO A 218 12.98 -8.12 9.18
N THR A 219 12.97 -6.98 9.89
CA THR A 219 12.08 -6.75 11.05
C THR A 219 11.23 -5.49 10.99
N ARG A 220 11.57 -4.51 10.14
CA ARG A 220 10.78 -3.28 9.95
C ARG A 220 11.13 -2.62 8.63
N LEU A 221 10.15 -1.95 8.03
CA LEU A 221 10.39 -1.12 6.84
C LEU A 221 10.42 0.33 7.28
N MET A 222 11.60 0.97 7.26
CA MET A 222 11.69 2.41 7.49
C MET A 222 11.70 3.15 6.15
N CYS A 223 10.56 3.74 5.83
CA CYS A 223 10.36 4.57 4.65
C CYS A 223 9.41 5.72 4.97
N TYR A 224 9.42 6.73 4.09
CA TYR A 224 8.52 7.87 4.22
C TYR A 224 8.08 8.34 2.85
N ASP A 225 6.82 8.79 2.75
CA ASP A 225 6.30 9.39 1.52
C ASP A 225 6.80 10.84 1.40
N GLY A 226 7.96 11.01 0.77
CA GLY A 226 8.59 12.30 0.52
C GLY A 226 9.26 12.34 -0.85
N ARG A 227 9.30 13.53 -1.47
CA ARG A 227 9.76 13.79 -2.86
C ARG A 227 11.16 13.24 -3.22
N PHE A 228 11.96 12.85 -2.23
CA PHE A 228 13.32 12.32 -2.41
C PHE A 228 13.55 10.97 -1.70
N SER A 229 12.48 10.30 -1.27
CA SER A 229 12.55 9.03 -0.55
C SER A 229 12.91 7.89 -1.50
N ARG A 230 14.21 7.69 -1.72
CA ARG A 230 14.79 6.69 -2.63
C ARG A 230 15.56 5.60 -1.91
N GLU A 231 15.61 5.69 -0.59
CA GLU A 231 16.42 4.85 0.27
C GLU A 231 15.61 4.43 1.49
N PHE A 232 15.38 3.13 1.62
CA PHE A 232 14.68 2.55 2.75
C PHE A 232 15.66 1.82 3.63
N TYR A 233 15.42 1.85 4.93
CA TYR A 233 16.30 1.21 5.90
C TYR A 233 15.54 0.07 6.55
N VAL A 234 16.18 -1.08 6.63
CA VAL A 234 15.55 -2.32 7.07
C VAL A 234 16.49 -2.95 8.09
N PRO A 235 16.15 -3.04 9.38
CA PRO A 235 16.90 -3.82 10.34
C PRO A 235 16.62 -5.32 10.19
N SER A 236 17.52 -6.16 10.70
CA SER A 236 17.31 -7.61 10.80
C SER A 236 17.30 -8.11 12.24
N LYS A 237 16.43 -9.09 12.56
CA LYS A 237 16.45 -9.76 13.87
C LYS A 237 17.76 -10.48 14.18
N ASN A 238 18.50 -10.89 13.13
CA ASN A 238 19.81 -11.53 13.27
C ASN A 238 20.95 -10.51 13.33
N GLY A 239 20.64 -9.22 13.20
CA GLY A 239 21.59 -8.13 13.29
C GLY A 239 21.90 -7.45 11.96
N GLY A 240 22.17 -6.16 12.06
CA GLY A 240 22.55 -5.33 10.92
C GLY A 240 21.37 -4.59 10.31
N VAL A 241 21.69 -3.60 9.48
CA VAL A 241 20.72 -2.76 8.78
C VAL A 241 21.09 -2.71 7.31
N ALA A 242 20.14 -3.05 6.46
CA ALA A 242 20.22 -2.94 5.02
C ALA A 242 19.62 -1.60 4.56
N GLN A 243 20.21 -1.01 3.54
CA GLN A 243 19.70 0.14 2.82
C GLN A 243 19.22 -0.33 1.44
N VAL A 244 17.92 -0.22 1.17
CA VAL A 244 17.33 -0.56 -0.12
C VAL A 244 17.22 0.70 -0.96
N GLN A 245 17.93 0.74 -2.09
CA GLN A 245 17.93 1.86 -3.02
C GLN A 245 16.95 1.55 -4.18
N THR A 246 15.90 2.36 -4.33
CA THR A 246 14.79 2.06 -5.25
C THR A 246 15.03 2.46 -6.71
N VAL A 247 15.97 3.37 -6.99
CA VAL A 247 16.37 3.82 -8.33
C VAL A 247 17.38 2.87 -8.99
N GLU A 248 18.42 2.49 -8.26
CA GLU A 248 19.45 1.53 -8.63
C GLU A 248 18.99 0.08 -8.42
N GLN A 249 17.89 -0.09 -7.68
CA GLN A 249 17.24 -1.38 -7.46
C GLN A 249 18.16 -2.38 -6.76
N TYR A 250 18.88 -1.90 -5.75
CA TYR A 250 19.94 -2.64 -5.08
C TYR A 250 19.85 -2.55 -3.55
N ILE A 251 20.42 -3.53 -2.86
CA ILE A 251 20.50 -3.58 -1.40
C ILE A 251 21.96 -3.37 -0.99
N PHE A 252 22.20 -2.37 -0.15
CA PHE A 252 23.52 -2.00 0.37
C PHE A 252 23.59 -2.21 1.88
N PRO A 253 24.80 -2.42 2.45
CA PRO A 253 25.00 -2.29 3.89
C PRO A 253 24.83 -0.82 4.30
N TYR A 254 24.20 -0.56 5.45
CA TYR A 254 24.16 0.80 6.01
C TYR A 254 25.45 1.08 6.82
N PRO A 255 26.36 1.97 6.33
CA PRO A 255 27.70 2.09 6.92
C PRO A 255 27.75 2.99 8.16
N ASP A 256 26.76 3.87 8.34
CA ASP A 256 26.84 4.98 9.30
C ASP A 256 26.50 4.59 10.74
N LEU A 257 26.13 3.33 10.98
CA LEU A 257 25.80 2.86 12.32
C LEU A 257 27.06 2.54 13.13
N PRO A 258 27.15 3.04 14.38
CA PRO A 258 28.27 2.76 15.27
C PRO A 258 28.44 1.25 15.52
N LYS A 259 29.65 0.74 15.33
CA LYS A 259 30.01 -0.69 15.50
C LYS A 259 30.95 -0.94 16.68
N GLU A 260 31.35 0.11 17.39
CA GLU A 260 32.15 -0.01 18.61
C GLU A 260 31.45 -0.92 19.62
N LYS A 261 32.25 -1.53 20.51
CA LYS A 261 31.76 -2.50 21.51
C LYS A 261 31.00 -3.70 20.93
N GLY A 262 31.06 -3.94 19.62
CA GLY A 262 30.36 -5.06 18.97
C GLY A 262 28.84 -4.89 18.94
N ILE A 263 28.34 -3.64 18.85
CA ILE A 263 26.90 -3.36 18.80
C ILE A 263 26.27 -4.01 17.56
N ILE A 264 25.13 -4.65 17.77
CA ILE A 264 24.30 -5.24 16.72
C ILE A 264 22.90 -4.63 16.80
N TYR A 265 22.45 -4.00 15.71
CA TYR A 265 21.12 -3.39 15.61
C TYR A 265 20.11 -4.40 15.10
N THR A 266 18.95 -4.48 15.76
CA THR A 266 17.92 -5.51 15.47
C THR A 266 16.53 -4.95 15.25
N ASP A 267 16.33 -3.69 15.63
CA ASP A 267 15.05 -2.99 15.52
C ASP A 267 15.33 -1.49 15.35
N ALA A 268 14.34 -0.75 14.89
CA ALA A 268 14.44 0.69 14.68
C ALA A 268 13.07 1.33 14.65
N ASN A 269 12.96 2.64 14.73
CA ASN A 269 11.74 3.36 14.46
C ASN A 269 12.10 4.60 13.66
N ASP A 270 11.24 4.93 12.72
CA ASP A 270 11.38 6.11 11.92
C ASP A 270 10.16 7.00 12.06
N ARG A 271 10.38 8.30 11.85
CA ARG A 271 9.32 9.28 11.82
C ARG A 271 9.68 10.37 10.82
N PRO A 272 8.82 10.67 9.85
CA PRO A 272 9.01 11.80 8.96
C PRO A 272 9.23 13.11 9.75
N SER A 273 10.02 14.01 9.19
CA SER A 273 10.21 15.37 9.70
C SER A 273 9.65 16.39 8.71
N TYR A 274 9.42 17.62 9.20
CA TYR A 274 8.86 18.72 8.42
C TYR A 274 9.67 19.07 7.15
N PHE A 275 11.00 18.90 7.17
CA PHE A 275 11.89 19.36 6.10
C PHE A 275 12.23 18.30 5.05
N SER A 276 11.31 17.38 4.73
CA SER A 276 11.50 16.28 3.75
C SER A 276 12.54 15.21 4.14
N SER A 277 12.96 15.18 5.40
CA SER A 277 13.80 14.11 5.95
C SER A 277 12.99 13.17 6.84
N CYS A 278 13.62 12.11 7.31
CA CYS A 278 13.05 11.21 8.29
C CYS A 278 14.05 11.05 9.44
N SER A 279 13.59 11.24 10.67
CA SER A 279 14.36 10.87 11.85
C SER A 279 14.34 9.35 12.00
N LYS A 280 15.50 8.75 12.28
CA LYS A 280 15.65 7.30 12.46
C LYS A 280 16.30 7.05 13.80
N VAL A 281 15.74 6.12 14.56
CA VAL A 281 16.21 5.70 15.87
C VAL A 281 16.36 4.20 15.85
N TYR A 282 17.51 3.68 16.23
CA TYR A 282 17.82 2.25 16.19
C TYR A 282 17.93 1.69 17.60
N ILE A 283 17.45 0.47 17.79
CA ILE A 283 17.66 -0.33 18.99
C ILE A 283 18.70 -1.39 18.66
N GLY A 284 19.70 -1.50 19.52
CA GLY A 284 20.75 -2.51 19.38
C GLY A 284 21.10 -3.20 20.69
N SER A 285 22.03 -4.14 20.57
CA SER A 285 22.52 -5.00 21.64
C SER A 285 24.04 -5.01 21.63
N THR A 286 24.67 -4.91 22.81
CA THR A 286 26.09 -5.22 22.99
C THR A 286 26.27 -6.71 23.35
N PRO A 287 27.47 -7.30 23.19
CA PRO A 287 27.71 -8.70 23.58
C PRO A 287 27.26 -8.99 25.02
N GLY A 288 26.37 -9.98 25.19
CA GLY A 288 25.85 -10.41 26.49
C GLY A 288 24.71 -9.57 27.07
N LYS A 289 24.21 -8.54 26.37
CA LYS A 289 23.08 -7.71 26.81
C LYS A 289 22.13 -7.45 25.64
N GLU A 290 20.85 -7.74 25.83
CA GLU A 290 19.83 -7.53 24.80
C GLU A 290 19.22 -6.14 24.89
N ARG A 291 19.03 -5.49 23.73
CA ARG A 291 18.31 -4.21 23.55
C ARG A 291 18.76 -3.14 24.55
N ASN A 292 20.06 -2.97 24.75
CA ASN A 292 20.64 -2.01 25.71
C ASN A 292 21.27 -0.78 25.03
N VAL A 293 20.98 -0.57 23.73
CA VAL A 293 21.50 0.51 22.90
C VAL A 293 20.34 1.25 22.27
N VAL A 294 20.36 2.58 22.33
CA VAL A 294 19.48 3.46 21.54
C VAL A 294 20.38 4.39 20.75
N CYS A 295 20.23 4.39 19.43
CA CYS A 295 21.10 5.12 18.53
C CYS A 295 20.33 6.00 17.56
N PHE A 296 20.66 7.29 17.48
CA PHE A 296 20.09 8.20 16.47
C PHE A 296 21.04 9.36 16.18
N SER A 297 20.73 10.15 15.15
CA SER A 297 21.43 11.41 14.89
C SER A 297 20.62 12.55 15.48
N GLY A 298 21.22 13.32 16.39
CA GLY A 298 20.60 14.53 16.91
C GLY A 298 20.53 15.64 15.86
N ALA A 299 19.53 16.52 15.95
CA ALA A 299 19.40 17.68 15.07
C ALA A 299 20.50 18.74 15.37
N ASN A 300 21.63 18.59 14.68
CA ASN A 300 22.78 19.50 14.54
C ASN A 300 23.76 19.67 15.74
N ALA A 301 24.92 19.02 15.59
CA ALA A 301 26.21 19.66 15.85
C ALA A 301 27.08 19.45 14.58
N ASP A 302 27.42 20.55 13.90
CA ASP A 302 28.44 20.73 12.85
C ASP A 302 28.87 19.52 11.99
N ARG A 303 28.45 19.54 10.72
CA ARG A 303 29.10 18.98 9.50
C ARG A 303 29.53 17.49 9.46
N GLU A 304 29.40 16.73 10.53
CA GLU A 304 29.53 15.27 10.53
C GLU A 304 28.24 14.65 11.09
N ILE A 305 27.31 14.33 10.19
CA ILE A 305 26.11 13.54 10.49
C ILE A 305 26.58 12.17 10.99
N THR A 306 26.69 12.00 12.31
CA THR A 306 27.11 10.73 12.91
C THR A 306 26.04 10.25 13.87
N MET A 307 25.51 9.05 13.57
CA MET A 307 24.67 8.30 14.50
C MET A 307 25.45 8.07 15.80
N ARG A 308 24.80 8.19 16.96
CA ARG A 308 25.43 7.93 18.27
C ARG A 308 24.59 7.05 19.18
N ASN A 309 25.22 6.12 19.90
CA ASN A 309 24.61 5.28 20.95
C ASN A 309 24.36 6.08 22.25
N CYS A 310 23.59 7.17 22.19
CA CYS A 310 23.07 7.91 23.36
C CYS A 310 23.98 8.00 24.60
N TYR A 311 25.30 8.19 24.40
CA TYR A 311 26.34 8.16 25.45
C TYR A 311 26.24 6.97 26.42
N ASP A 312 25.92 5.77 25.91
CA ASP A 312 25.76 4.53 26.68
C ASP A 312 24.69 4.60 27.79
N TYR A 313 23.77 5.58 27.74
CA TYR A 313 22.77 5.82 28.78
C TYR A 313 21.90 4.58 29.10
N PHE A 314 21.69 3.72 28.10
CA PHE A 314 20.90 2.49 28.23
C PHE A 314 21.74 1.22 28.47
N GLU A 315 23.05 1.32 28.68
CA GLU A 315 23.96 0.16 28.71
C GLU A 315 23.58 -0.91 29.75
N ASN A 316 22.95 -0.54 30.86
CA ASN A 316 22.50 -1.44 31.92
C ASN A 316 20.97 -1.61 31.99
N ARG A 317 20.29 -1.30 30.89
CA ARG A 317 18.83 -1.25 30.78
C ARG A 317 18.36 -2.13 29.64
N TYR A 318 17.09 -2.51 29.67
CA TYR A 318 16.43 -3.19 28.56
C TYR A 318 15.45 -2.23 27.88
N VAL A 319 15.71 -1.85 26.64
CA VAL A 319 14.87 -0.99 25.82
C VAL A 319 13.74 -1.82 25.25
N MET A 320 12.50 -1.49 25.62
CA MET A 320 11.30 -2.22 25.24
C MET A 320 10.61 -1.58 24.04
N HIS A 321 10.39 -0.27 24.09
CA HIS A 321 9.74 0.48 23.00
C HIS A 321 10.43 1.81 22.78
N ILE A 322 10.36 2.27 21.53
CA ILE A 322 10.74 3.62 21.14
C ILE A 322 9.63 4.23 20.31
N PHE A 323 9.41 5.52 20.47
CA PHE A 323 8.58 6.31 19.58
C PHE A 323 9.05 7.76 19.59
N GLN A 324 8.54 8.55 18.65
CA GLN A 324 8.98 9.91 18.40
C GLN A 324 7.77 10.82 18.24
N ASN A 325 7.81 12.03 18.80
CA ASN A 325 6.85 13.09 18.45
C ASN A 325 7.31 13.81 17.17
N GLU A 326 6.42 14.54 16.52
CA GLU A 326 6.80 15.53 15.50
C GLU A 326 7.00 16.90 16.15
N GLU A 327 8.16 17.52 15.94
CA GLU A 327 8.39 18.93 16.25
C GLU A 327 9.08 19.64 15.08
N THR A 328 8.89 20.95 15.00
CA THR A 328 9.30 21.79 13.88
C THR A 328 10.80 21.69 13.53
N ASP A 329 11.68 21.46 14.52
CA ASP A 329 13.13 21.35 14.29
C ASP A 329 13.71 19.97 14.64
N GLY A 330 12.88 18.93 14.59
CA GLY A 330 13.28 17.53 14.75
C GLY A 330 12.61 16.83 15.94
N ASN A 331 12.62 15.51 15.92
CA ASN A 331 11.75 14.71 16.76
C ASN A 331 12.40 14.33 18.09
N ASN A 332 11.74 14.57 19.22
CA ASN A 332 12.17 14.04 20.53
C ASN A 332 11.94 12.52 20.54
N VAL A 333 12.82 11.80 21.25
CA VAL A 333 12.81 10.34 21.32
C VAL A 333 12.32 9.91 22.70
N TYR A 334 11.28 9.10 22.72
CA TYR A 334 10.72 8.54 23.95
C TYR A 334 11.08 7.06 24.00
N VAL A 335 11.71 6.65 25.11
CA VAL A 335 12.22 5.29 25.29
C VAL A 335 11.55 4.67 26.51
N ILE A 336 10.74 3.63 26.30
CA ILE A 336 10.23 2.80 27.40
C ILE A 336 11.25 1.71 27.67
N ASN A 337 11.79 1.68 28.89
CA ASN A 337 12.91 0.82 29.26
C ASN A 337 12.74 0.22 30.66
N LYS A 338 13.34 -0.95 30.89
CA LYS A 338 13.45 -1.56 32.22
C LYS A 338 14.81 -1.22 32.83
N ASP A 339 14.78 -0.68 34.04
CA ASP A 339 15.96 -0.33 34.83
C ASP A 339 15.73 -0.74 36.28
N GLY A 340 16.62 -1.57 36.84
CA GLY A 340 16.48 -2.08 38.21
C GLY A 340 15.16 -2.81 38.50
N GLY A 341 14.54 -3.43 37.49
CA GLY A 341 13.24 -4.10 37.61
C GLY A 341 12.01 -3.19 37.50
N GLN A 342 12.21 -1.87 37.38
CA GLN A 342 11.14 -0.90 37.17
C GLN A 342 10.99 -0.58 35.68
N LEU A 343 9.76 -0.46 35.21
CA LEU A 343 9.49 0.06 33.88
C LEU A 343 9.46 1.58 33.92
N LYS A 344 10.25 2.22 33.08
CA LYS A 344 10.42 3.67 33.01
C LYS A 344 10.15 4.18 31.60
N VAL A 345 9.78 5.45 31.50
CA VAL A 345 9.83 6.23 30.27
C VAL A 345 10.88 7.32 30.40
N THR A 346 11.78 7.37 29.42
CA THR A 346 12.84 8.38 29.33
C THR A 346 12.59 9.21 28.06
N GLY A 347 12.36 10.51 28.23
CA GLY A 347 12.28 11.45 27.11
C GLY A 347 13.65 12.04 26.81
N ILE A 348 14.13 11.93 25.58
CA ILE A 348 15.41 12.44 25.12
C ILE A 348 15.16 13.52 24.08
N HIS A 349 15.79 14.68 24.26
CA HIS A 349 15.65 15.80 23.36
C HIS A 349 16.23 15.48 21.97
N ARG A 350 15.62 16.00 20.92
CA ARG A 350 15.99 15.82 19.50
C ARG A 350 17.45 16.14 19.20
N MET A 351 18.07 17.04 19.95
CA MET A 351 19.49 17.39 19.76
C MET A 351 20.43 16.29 20.25
N MET A 352 19.94 15.36 21.08
CA MET A 352 20.69 14.38 21.86
C MET A 352 21.74 14.98 22.79
N TYR A 353 22.57 15.92 22.35
CA TYR A 353 23.63 16.54 23.14
C TYR A 353 23.10 17.72 23.96
N ASN A 354 23.44 17.75 25.25
CA ASN A 354 23.17 18.90 26.11
C ASN A 354 24.37 19.86 26.11
N PHE A 355 24.25 21.01 25.44
CA PHE A 355 25.32 22.02 25.37
C PHE A 355 25.66 22.67 26.71
N ASN A 356 24.74 22.62 27.68
CA ASN A 356 24.93 23.25 28.99
C ASN A 356 25.60 22.32 30.02
N GLU A 357 25.40 21.01 29.89
CA GLU A 357 25.83 20.02 30.88
C GLU A 357 26.98 19.12 30.38
N GLY A 358 27.08 18.88 29.06
CA GLY A 358 28.13 18.09 28.44
C GLY A 358 28.15 16.59 28.81
N THR A 359 28.79 15.77 27.97
CA THR A 359 29.10 14.32 28.14
C THR A 359 27.95 13.32 28.36
N ALA A 360 26.69 13.75 28.37
CA ALA A 360 25.51 12.89 28.55
C ALA A 360 24.41 13.25 27.54
N PRO A 361 23.40 12.38 27.31
CA PRO A 361 22.28 12.76 26.49
C PRO A 361 21.43 13.82 27.22
N TRP A 362 20.79 14.69 26.45
CA TRP A 362 19.82 15.66 26.94
C TRP A 362 18.52 14.95 27.30
N VAL A 363 18.46 14.45 28.53
CA VAL A 363 17.26 13.84 29.10
C VAL A 363 16.29 14.97 29.50
N LEU A 364 15.12 14.99 28.88
CA LEU A 364 14.02 15.92 29.20
C LEU A 364 13.35 15.52 30.52
N PHE A 365 13.13 14.22 30.68
CA PHE A 365 12.60 13.61 31.89
C PHE A 365 12.88 12.12 31.91
N GLU A 366 12.86 11.55 33.11
CA GLU A 366 12.76 10.11 33.34
C GLU A 366 11.75 9.86 34.45
N ARG A 367 10.85 8.89 34.25
CA ARG A 367 9.78 8.59 35.19
C ARG A 367 9.53 7.09 35.25
N VAL A 368 9.30 6.57 36.46
CA VAL A 368 8.77 5.22 36.66
C VAL A 368 7.30 5.23 36.27
N LEU A 369 6.88 4.26 35.47
CA LEU A 369 5.47 4.09 35.11
C LEU A 369 4.70 3.55 36.31
N ASP A 370 3.60 4.20 36.63
CA ASP A 370 2.73 3.87 37.76
C ASP A 370 1.87 2.62 37.50
N ARG A 371 1.68 2.27 36.22
CA ARG A 371 0.94 1.11 35.73
C ARG A 371 1.76 0.29 34.72
N PRO A 372 2.84 -0.36 35.13
CA PRO A 372 3.72 -1.08 34.21
C PRO A 372 3.04 -2.30 33.55
N GLU A 373 1.95 -2.82 34.13
CA GLU A 373 1.23 -4.01 33.66
C GLU A 373 0.49 -3.80 32.33
N ILE A 374 0.15 -2.55 31.98
CA ILE A 374 -0.56 -2.24 30.74
C ILE A 374 0.38 -1.98 29.55
N ILE A 375 1.69 -1.98 29.76
CA ILE A 375 2.71 -1.78 28.73
C ILE A 375 3.56 -3.06 28.58
N THR A 376 3.42 -3.73 27.43
CA THR A 376 4.06 -5.02 27.14
C THR A 376 4.76 -4.97 25.77
N GLU A 377 5.56 -5.97 25.40
CA GLU A 377 6.16 -6.05 24.04
C GLU A 377 5.09 -6.04 22.91
N ALA A 378 3.88 -6.50 23.20
CA ALA A 378 2.76 -6.51 22.24
C ALA A 378 2.05 -5.16 22.12
N THR A 379 2.31 -4.22 23.04
CA THR A 379 1.73 -2.88 22.98
C THR A 379 2.11 -2.20 21.67
N ARG A 380 1.11 -1.60 21.01
CA ARG A 380 1.27 -0.78 19.81
C ARG A 380 1.13 0.66 20.20
N PHE A 381 1.96 1.52 19.60
CA PHE A 381 1.94 2.96 19.81
C PHE A 381 1.58 3.67 18.51
N LEU A 382 0.70 4.65 18.61
CA LEU A 382 0.37 5.59 17.54
C LEU A 382 0.54 7.00 18.09
N VAL A 383 1.61 7.66 17.65
CA VAL A 383 1.88 9.04 18.01
C VAL A 383 0.99 9.96 17.20
N ASN A 384 0.28 10.84 17.89
CA ASN A 384 -0.60 11.84 17.28
C ASN A 384 -0.23 13.25 17.75
N ASP A 385 0.37 14.01 16.84
CA ASP A 385 0.96 15.31 17.18
C ASP A 385 -0.08 16.40 17.38
N TYR A 386 -1.20 16.34 16.66
CA TYR A 386 -2.30 17.29 16.83
C TYR A 386 -2.83 17.32 18.27
N TYR A 387 -3.06 16.14 18.83
CA TYR A 387 -3.48 16.03 20.22
C TYR A 387 -2.31 16.07 21.21
N THR A 388 -1.06 16.19 20.75
CA THR A 388 0.15 16.13 21.58
C THR A 388 0.14 14.90 22.51
N CYS A 389 -0.22 13.75 21.95
CA CYS A 389 -0.44 12.52 22.69
C CYS A 389 0.06 11.30 21.94
N VAL A 390 0.12 10.18 22.64
CA VAL A 390 0.31 8.86 22.06
C VAL A 390 -0.88 7.97 22.43
N PHE A 391 -1.48 7.35 21.42
CA PHE A 391 -2.41 6.25 21.63
C PHE A 391 -1.61 4.97 21.81
N PHE A 392 -1.96 4.15 22.80
CA PHE A 392 -1.32 2.85 22.97
C PHE A 392 -2.30 1.74 23.30
N SER A 393 -1.99 0.52 22.87
CA SER A 393 -2.86 -0.62 23.06
C SER A 393 -2.50 -1.49 24.27
N HIS A 394 -3.52 -2.05 24.90
CA HIS A 394 -3.39 -3.17 25.82
C HIS A 394 -4.58 -4.11 25.62
N LYS A 395 -4.35 -5.35 25.20
CA LYS A 395 -5.42 -6.31 24.86
C LYS A 395 -6.39 -5.73 23.81
N ASN A 396 -7.66 -5.56 24.18
CA ASN A 396 -8.74 -4.98 23.35
C ASN A 396 -8.95 -3.48 23.64
N GLU A 397 -8.08 -2.84 24.40
CA GLU A 397 -8.24 -1.45 24.85
C GLU A 397 -7.19 -0.54 24.20
N VAL A 398 -7.58 0.70 23.92
CA VAL A 398 -6.67 1.79 23.52
C VAL A 398 -6.75 2.90 24.57
N TYR A 399 -5.58 3.35 25.00
CA TYR A 399 -5.39 4.44 25.95
C TYR A 399 -4.86 5.66 25.22
N LYS A 400 -5.25 6.87 25.64
CA LYS A 400 -4.78 8.15 25.09
C LYS A 400 -3.93 8.86 26.14
N TRP A 401 -2.61 8.87 25.98
CA TRP A 401 -1.67 9.44 26.96
C TRP A 401 -1.02 10.71 26.43
N PHE A 402 -1.23 11.81 27.15
CA PHE A 402 -0.65 13.11 26.79
C PHE A 402 0.76 13.24 27.35
N TYR A 403 1.68 13.83 26.59
CA TYR A 403 3.08 13.99 27.02
C TYR A 403 3.23 14.86 28.28
N THR A 404 2.24 15.71 28.56
CA THR A 404 2.16 16.56 29.75
C THR A 404 1.74 15.79 31.02
N GLN A 405 1.18 14.60 30.89
CA GLN A 405 0.74 13.77 32.02
C GLN A 405 1.93 13.01 32.62
N LEU A 406 1.97 12.97 33.96
CA LEU A 406 2.98 12.19 34.68
C LEU A 406 2.67 10.69 34.68
N ASN A 407 1.39 10.35 34.84
CA ASN A 407 0.88 9.00 35.03
C ASN A 407 0.16 8.51 33.78
N LEU A 408 0.10 7.19 33.61
CA LEU A 408 -0.71 6.58 32.54
C LEU A 408 -2.21 6.76 32.84
N PRO A 409 -3.07 6.90 31.81
CA PRO A 409 -4.51 7.05 32.04
C PRO A 409 -5.09 5.86 32.81
N ALA A 410 -5.99 6.14 33.77
CA ALA A 410 -6.63 5.11 34.60
C ALA A 410 -7.63 4.25 33.80
N THR A 411 -8.34 4.87 32.86
CA THR A 411 -9.38 4.25 32.05
C THR A 411 -8.99 4.25 30.58
N PRO A 412 -9.38 3.21 29.81
CA PRO A 412 -9.17 3.21 28.37
C PRO A 412 -9.99 4.32 27.71
N PHE A 413 -9.46 4.85 26.60
CA PHE A 413 -10.14 5.83 25.75
C PHE A 413 -11.10 5.14 24.78
N ILE A 414 -10.71 3.96 24.26
CA ILE A 414 -11.51 3.11 23.40
C ILE A 414 -11.43 1.67 23.94
N THR A 415 -12.56 0.94 23.91
CA THR A 415 -12.61 -0.49 24.20
C THR A 415 -13.29 -1.21 23.06
N LEU A 416 -12.59 -2.17 22.45
CA LEU A 416 -13.13 -3.03 21.39
C LEU A 416 -14.00 -4.15 22.00
N PRO A 417 -14.89 -4.78 21.22
CA PRO A 417 -15.65 -5.95 21.66
C PRO A 417 -14.78 -7.06 22.27
N GLU A 418 -15.37 -7.86 23.15
CA GLU A 418 -14.68 -8.99 23.78
C GLU A 418 -14.14 -9.98 22.74
N GLY A 419 -12.91 -10.44 22.96
CA GLY A 419 -12.20 -11.38 22.07
C GLY A 419 -11.42 -10.72 20.93
N GLU A 420 -11.55 -9.41 20.70
CA GLU A 420 -10.68 -8.68 19.78
C GLU A 420 -9.28 -8.46 20.38
N GLU A 421 -8.25 -8.76 19.61
CA GLU A 421 -6.86 -8.46 19.96
C GLU A 421 -6.34 -7.37 19.04
N ILE A 422 -5.91 -6.23 19.59
CA ILE A 422 -5.40 -5.12 18.77
C ILE A 422 -4.06 -5.52 18.15
N ARG A 423 -3.96 -5.39 16.83
CA ARG A 423 -2.74 -5.67 16.06
C ARG A 423 -2.07 -4.42 15.52
N CYS A 424 -2.87 -3.46 15.05
CA CYS A 424 -2.35 -2.22 14.46
C CYS A 424 -3.16 -1.02 14.95
N LEU A 425 -2.47 0.11 15.13
CA LEU A 425 -3.07 1.43 15.32
C LEU A 425 -2.57 2.33 14.20
N ASN A 426 -3.48 3.08 13.58
CA ASN A 426 -3.14 4.12 12.62
C ASN A 426 -4.16 5.26 12.71
N HIS A 427 -4.01 6.32 11.93
CA HIS A 427 -4.97 7.40 11.81
C HIS A 427 -5.13 7.82 10.35
N TYR A 428 -6.17 8.60 10.07
CA TYR A 428 -6.27 9.26 8.78
C TYR A 428 -5.16 10.31 8.66
N GLN A 429 -4.49 10.33 7.52
CA GLN A 429 -3.60 11.41 7.12
C GLN A 429 -4.04 11.96 5.77
N ARG A 430 -3.94 13.27 5.58
CA ARG A 430 -4.12 13.95 4.30
C ARG A 430 -2.89 13.78 3.41
N ASN A 431 -3.03 14.06 2.11
CA ASN A 431 -1.86 14.10 1.23
C ASN A 431 -1.00 15.31 1.64
N ARG A 432 0.31 15.12 1.78
CA ARG A 432 1.26 16.21 2.10
C ARG A 432 1.25 17.37 1.10
N GLY A 433 0.83 17.11 -0.12
CA GLY A 433 0.67 18.13 -1.16
C GLY A 433 -0.60 18.99 -1.03
N ASP A 434 -1.55 18.60 -0.18
CA ASP A 434 -2.80 19.33 0.00
C ASP A 434 -2.57 20.59 0.86
N GLU A 435 -3.21 21.71 0.49
CA GLU A 435 -3.11 22.99 1.22
C GLU A 435 -3.57 22.85 2.70
N ASP A 436 -4.49 21.93 2.97
CA ASP A 436 -5.04 21.62 4.29
C ASP A 436 -4.37 20.40 4.96
N TYR A 437 -3.22 19.91 4.46
CA TYR A 437 -2.50 18.78 5.09
C TYR A 437 -2.23 19.01 6.59
N GLN A 438 -1.92 20.25 6.96
CA GLN A 438 -1.66 20.65 8.35
C GLN A 438 -2.94 20.92 9.14
N ASP A 439 -4.10 20.90 8.50
CA ASP A 439 -5.38 20.98 9.20
C ASP A 439 -5.73 19.61 9.76
N TYR A 440 -5.20 19.32 10.94
CA TYR A 440 -5.54 18.11 11.67
C TYR A 440 -6.99 18.12 12.20
N SER A 441 -7.71 19.25 12.14
CA SER A 441 -9.12 19.29 12.54
C SER A 441 -10.03 18.51 11.58
N VAL A 442 -9.55 18.18 10.38
CA VAL A 442 -10.23 17.28 9.44
C VAL A 442 -9.64 15.86 9.43
N GLN A 443 -8.65 15.58 10.27
CA GLN A 443 -7.95 14.29 10.39
C GLN A 443 -8.21 13.62 11.74
N LYS A 444 -9.49 13.50 12.08
CA LYS A 444 -9.98 13.10 13.41
C LYS A 444 -10.32 11.62 13.53
N GLU A 445 -9.78 10.77 12.67
CA GLU A 445 -10.07 9.34 12.70
C GLU A 445 -8.86 8.54 13.20
N VAL A 446 -9.10 7.69 14.19
CA VAL A 446 -8.17 6.64 14.63
C VAL A 446 -8.69 5.32 14.11
N TYR A 447 -7.78 4.56 13.51
CA TYR A 447 -8.02 3.25 12.95
C TYR A 447 -7.42 2.19 13.85
N VAL A 448 -8.23 1.20 14.23
CA VAL A 448 -7.80 0.08 15.04
C VAL A 448 -8.05 -1.20 14.26
N ALA A 449 -6.98 -1.85 13.82
CA ALA A 449 -7.07 -3.17 13.21
C ALA A 449 -6.84 -4.24 14.29
N SER A 450 -7.74 -5.21 14.34
CA SER A 450 -7.75 -6.24 15.37
C SER A 450 -7.92 -7.64 14.78
N TYR A 451 -7.64 -8.65 15.59
CA TYR A 451 -7.81 -10.06 15.25
C TYR A 451 -8.63 -10.76 16.33
N ASN A 452 -9.63 -11.53 15.93
CA ASN A 452 -10.43 -12.32 16.86
C ASN A 452 -10.34 -13.81 16.50
N PRO A 453 -9.55 -14.62 17.24
CA PRO A 453 -9.35 -16.03 16.91
C PRO A 453 -10.65 -16.85 16.96
N ASN A 454 -11.65 -16.40 17.71
CA ASN A 454 -12.93 -17.09 17.87
C ASN A 454 -13.97 -16.72 16.80
N ARG A 455 -13.68 -15.72 15.94
CA ARG A 455 -14.58 -15.31 14.86
C ARG A 455 -14.74 -16.44 13.84
N ALA A 456 -15.98 -16.67 13.40
CA ALA A 456 -16.29 -17.65 12.37
C ALA A 456 -15.82 -17.16 10.98
N GLY A 457 -15.52 -18.10 10.09
CA GLY A 457 -15.04 -17.82 8.73
C GLY A 457 -13.52 -17.87 8.61
N GLU A 458 -13.05 -17.74 7.36
CA GLU A 458 -11.63 -17.73 7.01
C GLU A 458 -10.94 -16.44 7.49
N TYR A 459 -11.59 -15.31 7.26
CA TYR A 459 -11.10 -13.98 7.63
C TYR A 459 -11.56 -13.62 9.05
N LYS A 460 -10.59 -13.32 9.91
CA LYS A 460 -10.80 -13.04 11.34
C LYS A 460 -10.25 -11.69 11.78
N GLY A 461 -9.60 -10.97 10.87
CA GLY A 461 -9.18 -9.59 11.05
C GLY A 461 -10.33 -8.61 10.86
N SER A 462 -10.33 -7.56 11.66
CA SER A 462 -11.35 -6.51 11.66
C SER A 462 -10.69 -5.13 11.62
N LEU A 463 -11.45 -4.13 11.19
CA LEU A 463 -11.09 -2.71 11.23
C LEU A 463 -12.20 -1.93 11.94
N TYR A 464 -11.83 -1.18 12.97
CA TYR A 464 -12.70 -0.25 13.66
C TYR A 464 -12.19 1.17 13.47
N VAL A 465 -13.09 2.08 13.11
CA VAL A 465 -12.80 3.50 12.90
C VAL A 465 -13.46 4.29 14.02
N TYR A 466 -12.67 5.06 14.76
CA TYR A 466 -13.10 5.85 15.90
C TYR A 466 -12.81 7.32 15.70
N ASN A 467 -13.62 8.17 16.31
CA ASN A 467 -13.36 9.60 16.41
C ASN A 467 -12.26 9.87 17.45
N ALA A 468 -11.23 10.60 17.08
CA ALA A 468 -10.07 10.89 17.90
C ALA A 468 -10.33 11.92 19.02
N ASP A 469 -11.36 12.76 18.88
CA ASP A 469 -11.82 13.69 19.92
C ASP A 469 -12.60 12.96 21.00
N THR A 470 -13.58 12.12 20.60
CA THR A 470 -14.60 11.58 21.51
C THR A 470 -14.38 10.12 21.91
N GLY A 471 -13.63 9.35 21.13
CA GLY A 471 -13.49 7.90 21.29
C GLY A 471 -14.71 7.12 20.79
N GLU A 472 -15.66 7.78 20.14
CA GLU A 472 -16.88 7.15 19.64
C GLU A 472 -16.62 6.35 18.34
N LEU A 473 -17.28 5.21 18.20
CA LEU A 473 -17.21 4.38 17.01
C LEU A 473 -17.89 5.10 15.83
N VAL A 474 -17.12 5.36 14.77
CA VAL A 474 -17.61 5.92 13.51
C VAL A 474 -18.05 4.81 12.57
N ASN A 475 -17.23 3.77 12.41
CA ASN A 475 -17.53 2.66 11.51
C ASN A 475 -16.79 1.38 11.93
N LYS A 476 -17.25 0.23 11.45
CA LYS A 476 -16.58 -1.06 11.66
C LYS A 476 -16.77 -2.02 10.50
N TYR A 477 -15.74 -2.83 10.28
CA TYR A 477 -15.69 -3.88 9.29
C TYR A 477 -15.09 -5.12 9.93
N GLU A 478 -15.88 -6.19 10.06
CA GLU A 478 -15.47 -7.38 10.81
C GLU A 478 -15.30 -8.58 9.86
N GLY A 479 -14.24 -9.38 10.08
CA GLY A 479 -13.97 -10.55 9.26
C GLY A 479 -13.59 -10.21 7.81
N ILE A 480 -12.75 -9.18 7.64
CA ILE A 480 -12.40 -8.60 6.33
C ILE A 480 -10.97 -8.89 5.86
N SER A 481 -10.13 -9.44 6.74
CA SER A 481 -8.75 -9.81 6.43
C SER A 481 -8.30 -11.02 7.25
N HIS A 482 -7.12 -11.57 6.93
CA HIS A 482 -6.42 -12.46 7.85
C HIS A 482 -5.88 -11.67 9.05
N GLU A 483 -5.02 -12.25 9.90
CA GLU A 483 -4.46 -11.56 11.07
C GLU A 483 -3.75 -10.26 10.64
N PRO A 484 -4.23 -9.06 11.02
CA PRO A 484 -3.58 -7.83 10.58
C PRO A 484 -2.14 -7.72 11.11
N VAL A 485 -1.24 -7.25 10.24
CA VAL A 485 0.18 -7.00 10.55
C VAL A 485 0.48 -5.52 10.39
N ALA A 486 0.05 -4.93 9.29
CA ALA A 486 0.11 -3.50 9.02
C ALA A 486 -1.22 -3.02 8.44
N MET A 487 -1.61 -1.79 8.75
CA MET A 487 -2.83 -1.18 8.24
C MET A 487 -2.65 0.33 8.14
N PHE A 488 -3.10 0.91 7.02
CA PHE A 488 -3.15 2.34 6.79
C PHE A 488 -4.24 2.70 5.78
N TYR A 489 -4.60 3.98 5.74
CA TYR A 489 -5.45 4.52 4.69
C TYR A 489 -4.58 5.03 3.54
N LYS A 490 -4.67 4.35 2.39
CA LYS A 490 -3.88 4.67 1.21
C LYS A 490 -4.52 5.83 0.45
N ILE A 491 -3.87 6.98 0.51
CA ILE A 491 -4.27 8.19 -0.23
C ILE A 491 -3.89 8.05 -1.71
N LYS A 492 -4.68 8.68 -2.58
CA LYS A 492 -4.45 8.71 -4.02
C LYS A 492 -3.10 9.32 -4.44
#